data_AF-A0A357VSJ6-F1
#
_entry.id   AF-A0A357VSJ6-F1
#
_cell.length_a   1.000
_cell.length_b   1.000
_cell.length_c   1.000
_cell.angle_alpha   90.00
_cell.angle_beta   90.00
_cell.angle_gamma   90.00
#
_symmetry.space_group_name_H-M   'P 1'
#
loop_
_entity.id
_entity.type
_entity.pdbx_description
1 polymer ?
#
loop_
_entity_poly.entity_id
_entity_poly.type
_entity_poly.pdbx_seq_one_letter_code
_entity_poly.pdbx_strand_id
1 'polypeptide(L)'
;FYNLKSKRLKNFLEWLKKYNYDIDKIKDKSVTSLREELLNIKGIGKETSDSILLYAFEMPIFVIDAYTKRMFLRLGLISAKEYDEFQDFFEKNLRKDVQLYNEYHALIVKHSKVYCKKMPKCSECFLKEKCKWGVNNL
;
A
#
# COMPACT_ATOMS: atom_id res chain seq x y z
N PHE A 1 -18.83 -6.75 11.63
CA PHE A 1 -18.12 -6.15 10.47
C PHE A 1 -18.77 -4.84 9.99
N TYR A 2 -20.07 -4.81 9.70
CA TYR A 2 -20.77 -3.60 9.20
C TYR A 2 -20.72 -2.38 10.15
N ASN A 3 -20.94 -2.58 11.46
CA ASN A 3 -20.94 -1.48 12.44
C ASN A 3 -19.57 -0.78 12.58
N LEU A 4 -18.48 -1.55 12.41
CA LEU A 4 -17.12 -1.01 12.53
C LEU A 4 -16.76 -0.13 11.34
N LYS A 5 -17.11 -0.55 10.12
CA LYS A 5 -16.88 0.25 8.90
C LYS A 5 -17.69 1.55 8.92
N SER A 6 -18.96 1.49 9.34
CA SER A 6 -19.80 2.68 9.51
C SER A 6 -19.17 3.69 10.47
N LYS A 7 -18.65 3.23 11.62
CA LYS A 7 -17.95 4.09 12.58
C LYS A 7 -16.69 4.74 11.98
N ARG A 8 -15.90 3.99 11.22
CA ARG A 8 -14.69 4.51 10.55
C ARG A 8 -15.04 5.57 9.51
N LEU A 9 -16.08 5.33 8.72
CA LEU A 9 -16.56 6.31 7.73
C LEU A 9 -17.01 7.60 8.42
N LYS A 10 -17.77 7.51 9.52
CA LYS A 10 -18.15 8.69 10.31
C LYS A 10 -16.93 9.44 10.84
N ASN A 11 -15.93 8.75 11.39
CA ASN A 11 -14.70 9.39 11.85
C ASN A 11 -13.96 10.12 10.71
N PHE A 12 -13.91 9.53 9.51
CA PHE A 12 -13.34 10.17 8.34
C PHE A 12 -14.13 11.41 7.91
N LEU A 13 -15.47 11.34 7.92
CA LEU A 13 -16.33 12.49 7.62
C LEU A 13 -16.17 13.62 8.65
N GLU A 14 -15.99 13.32 9.93
CA GLU A 14 -15.68 14.34 10.96
C GLU A 14 -14.33 15.01 10.72
N TRP A 15 -13.33 14.28 10.22
CA TRP A 15 -12.07 14.89 9.78
C TRP A 15 -12.29 15.77 8.54
N LEU A 16 -12.99 15.26 7.53
CA LEU A 16 -13.24 15.97 6.27
C LEU A 16 -14.11 17.23 6.46
N LYS A 17 -14.97 17.23 7.48
CA LYS A 17 -15.76 18.40 7.93
C LYS A 17 -14.88 19.59 8.31
N LYS A 18 -13.66 19.38 8.82
CA LYS A 18 -12.69 20.45 9.12
C LYS A 18 -12.30 21.26 7.88
N TYR A 19 -12.45 20.64 6.71
CA TYR A 19 -12.20 21.23 5.39
C TYR A 19 -13.50 21.63 4.69
N ASN A 20 -14.63 21.71 5.41
CA ASN A 20 -15.97 21.94 4.84
C ASN A 20 -16.33 20.94 3.71
N TYR A 21 -15.83 19.71 3.80
CA TYR A 21 -16.02 18.68 2.77
C TYR A 21 -15.44 19.03 1.40
N ASP A 22 -14.52 19.98 1.36
CA ASP A 22 -13.86 20.44 0.15
C ASP A 22 -12.46 19.82 0.07
N ILE A 23 -12.28 18.92 -0.89
CA ILE A 23 -11.01 18.20 -1.12
C ILE A 23 -9.94 19.15 -1.65
N ASP A 24 -10.31 20.20 -2.40
CA ASP A 24 -9.35 21.12 -2.99
C ASP A 24 -8.57 21.88 -1.92
N LYS A 25 -9.19 22.15 -0.77
CA LYS A 25 -8.52 22.76 0.41
C LYS A 25 -7.44 21.90 1.06
N ILE A 26 -7.36 20.62 0.68
CA ILE A 26 -6.43 19.66 1.26
C ILE A 26 -5.21 19.46 0.34
N LYS A 27 -5.36 19.75 -0.97
CA LYS A 27 -4.36 19.46 -2.00
C LYS A 27 -3.01 20.16 -1.79
N ASP A 28 -3.00 21.32 -1.16
CA ASP A 28 -1.77 22.10 -0.90
C ASP A 28 -0.92 21.56 0.27
N LYS A 29 -1.42 20.56 1.01
CA LYS A 29 -0.69 19.96 2.13
C LYS A 29 0.43 19.05 1.65
N SER A 30 1.52 19.03 2.42
CA SER A 30 2.58 18.05 2.21
C SER A 30 2.12 16.63 2.53
N VAL A 31 2.72 15.64 1.87
CA VAL A 31 2.47 14.21 2.10
C VAL A 31 2.58 13.87 3.58
N THR A 32 3.63 14.34 4.26
CA THR A 32 3.87 14.06 5.68
C THR A 32 2.74 14.61 6.56
N SER A 33 2.36 15.88 6.39
CA SER A 33 1.31 16.52 7.20
C SER A 33 -0.03 15.81 7.01
N LEU A 34 -0.40 15.50 5.77
CA LEU A 34 -1.68 14.86 5.50
C LEU A 34 -1.71 13.40 5.98
N ARG A 35 -0.58 12.69 5.87
CA ARG A 35 -0.43 11.33 6.41
C ARG A 35 -0.61 11.30 7.93
N GLU A 36 0.03 12.22 8.65
CA GLU A 36 -0.12 12.32 10.12
C GLU A 36 -1.57 12.58 10.52
N GLU A 37 -2.27 13.47 9.81
CA GLU A 37 -3.70 13.71 10.05
C GLU A 37 -4.55 12.45 9.83
N LEU A 38 -4.35 11.75 8.71
CA LEU A 38 -5.09 10.54 8.37
C LEU A 38 -4.83 9.43 9.40
N LEU A 39 -3.59 9.26 9.85
CA LEU A 39 -3.22 8.27 10.87
C LEU A 39 -3.82 8.58 12.25
N ASN A 40 -4.10 9.86 12.55
CA ASN A 40 -4.80 10.25 13.77
C ASN A 40 -6.31 9.92 13.74
N ILE A 41 -6.87 9.56 12.59
CA ILE A 41 -8.28 9.16 12.48
C ILE A 41 -8.43 7.72 12.99
N LYS A 42 -9.17 7.54 14.08
CA LYS A 42 -9.42 6.21 14.67
C LYS A 42 -9.99 5.24 13.65
N GLY A 43 -9.19 4.23 13.30
CA GLY A 43 -9.55 3.15 12.38
C GLY A 43 -9.00 3.29 10.96
N ILE A 44 -8.23 4.34 10.68
CA ILE A 44 -7.34 4.45 9.54
C ILE A 44 -5.94 4.04 10.00
N GLY A 45 -5.35 3.06 9.32
CA GLY A 45 -3.96 2.66 9.52
C GLY A 45 -3.11 3.03 8.32
N LYS A 46 -1.80 2.73 8.36
CA LYS A 46 -0.82 3.09 7.32
C LYS A 46 -1.25 2.69 5.91
N GLU A 47 -1.70 1.45 5.71
CA GLU A 47 -2.19 0.98 4.40
C GLU A 47 -3.33 1.85 3.85
N THR A 48 -4.32 2.18 4.69
CA THR A 48 -5.47 3.00 4.27
C THR A 48 -5.09 4.46 4.07
N SER A 49 -4.27 5.02 4.96
CA SER A 49 -3.74 6.38 4.84
C SER A 49 -2.98 6.53 3.51
N ASP A 50 -2.05 5.63 3.26
CA ASP A 50 -1.14 5.71 2.11
C ASP A 50 -1.91 5.42 0.81
N SER A 51 -2.96 4.58 0.86
CA SER A 51 -3.89 4.41 -0.28
C SER A 51 -4.68 5.68 -0.58
N ILE A 52 -5.18 6.40 0.44
CA ILE A 52 -5.89 7.67 0.24
C ILE A 52 -4.95 8.70 -0.39
N LEU A 53 -3.73 8.81 0.14
CA LEU A 53 -2.72 9.74 -0.37
C LEU A 53 -2.34 9.44 -1.82
N LEU A 54 -2.04 8.18 -2.13
CA LEU A 54 -1.61 7.79 -3.47
C LEU A 54 -2.73 7.88 -4.50
N TYR A 55 -3.91 7.31 -4.20
CA TYR A 55 -4.98 7.17 -5.20
C TYR A 55 -5.93 8.35 -5.27
N ALA A 56 -6.22 9.03 -4.15
CA ALA A 56 -7.19 10.12 -4.13
C ALA A 56 -6.53 11.50 -4.18
N PHE A 57 -5.35 11.66 -3.57
CA PHE A 57 -4.61 12.92 -3.55
C PHE A 57 -3.44 12.95 -4.53
N GLU A 58 -3.22 11.88 -5.31
CA GLU A 58 -2.15 11.81 -6.31
C GLU A 58 -0.77 12.15 -5.73
N MET A 59 -0.48 11.65 -4.53
CA MET A 59 0.79 11.89 -3.84
C MET A 59 1.71 10.67 -3.95
N PRO A 60 3.01 10.86 -4.25
CA PRO A 60 3.94 9.75 -4.50
C PRO A 60 4.40 9.09 -3.18
N ILE A 61 3.51 8.32 -2.55
CA ILE A 61 3.79 7.47 -1.39
C ILE A 61 3.46 6.02 -1.72
N PHE A 62 4.38 5.08 -1.43
CA PHE A 62 4.20 3.70 -1.88
C PHE A 62 3.34 2.89 -0.90
N VAL A 63 2.28 2.26 -1.40
CA VAL A 63 1.35 1.48 -0.56
C VAL A 63 1.88 0.07 -0.29
N ILE A 64 1.98 -0.29 0.98
CA ILE A 64 2.30 -1.65 1.40
C ILE A 64 1.05 -2.37 1.90
N ASP A 65 0.69 -3.47 1.24
CA ASP A 65 -0.38 -4.36 1.69
C ASP A 65 0.14 -5.79 1.96
N ALA A 66 -0.78 -6.69 2.31
CA ALA A 66 -0.45 -8.09 2.55
C ALA A 66 0.04 -8.85 1.29
N TYR A 67 -0.27 -8.38 0.08
CA TYR A 67 0.26 -8.94 -1.16
C TYR A 67 1.72 -8.53 -1.33
N THR A 68 2.02 -7.24 -1.21
CA THR A 68 3.39 -6.70 -1.28
C THR A 68 4.31 -7.39 -0.28
N LYS A 69 3.92 -7.43 1.01
CA LYS A 69 4.71 -8.10 2.06
C LYS A 69 5.01 -9.56 1.70
N ARG A 70 3.98 -10.33 1.35
CA ARG A 70 4.14 -11.76 1.04
C ARG A 70 5.02 -11.98 -0.20
N MET A 71 4.79 -11.23 -1.27
CA MET A 71 5.52 -11.39 -2.51
C MET A 71 7.01 -11.06 -2.33
N PHE A 72 7.34 -9.94 -1.69
CA PHE A 72 8.73 -9.49 -1.56
C PHE A 72 9.54 -10.31 -0.56
N LEU A 73 8.91 -10.80 0.52
CA LEU A 73 9.55 -11.78 1.41
C LEU A 73 9.85 -13.10 0.68
N ARG A 74 8.94 -13.57 -0.18
CA ARG A 74 9.14 -14.80 -0.96
C ARG A 74 10.16 -14.66 -2.08
N LEU A 75 10.20 -13.51 -2.75
CA LEU A 75 11.25 -13.19 -3.71
C LEU A 75 12.63 -13.21 -3.05
N GLY A 76 12.70 -12.88 -1.75
CA GLY A 76 13.94 -12.80 -1.00
C GLY A 76 14.69 -11.48 -1.22
N LEU A 77 13.98 -10.44 -1.67
CA LEU A 77 14.55 -9.11 -1.93
C LEU A 77 14.64 -8.24 -0.67
N ILE A 78 13.87 -8.58 0.36
CA ILE A 78 13.81 -7.83 1.61
C ILE A 78 13.53 -8.77 2.78
N SER A 79 14.06 -8.44 3.96
CA SER A 79 13.82 -9.14 5.23
C SER A 79 13.19 -8.20 6.26
N ALA A 80 12.19 -7.42 5.84
CA ALA A 80 11.47 -6.45 6.67
C ALA A 80 10.33 -7.10 7.46
N LYS A 81 10.00 -6.49 8.60
CA LYS A 81 8.86 -6.90 9.46
C LYS A 81 7.81 -5.79 9.52
N GLU A 82 8.28 -4.55 9.63
CA GLU A 82 7.43 -3.39 9.84
C GLU A 82 7.00 -2.75 8.52
N TYR A 83 5.83 -2.12 8.53
CA TYR A 83 5.28 -1.45 7.34
C TYR A 83 6.27 -0.46 6.71
N ASP A 84 6.87 0.39 7.55
CA ASP A 84 7.72 1.49 7.07
C ASP A 84 9.02 0.97 6.47
N GLU A 85 9.55 -0.16 6.96
CA GLU A 85 10.73 -0.81 6.35
C GLU A 85 10.47 -1.28 4.92
N PHE A 86 9.26 -1.81 4.65
CA PHE A 86 8.87 -2.13 3.29
C PHE A 86 8.70 -0.87 2.45
N GLN A 87 7.99 0.14 2.96
CA GLN A 87 7.77 1.39 2.22
C GLN A 87 9.08 2.07 1.83
N ASP A 88 10.00 2.20 2.79
CA ASP A 88 11.34 2.71 2.59
C ASP A 88 12.09 1.98 1.48
N PHE A 89 11.99 0.65 1.42
CA PHE A 89 12.65 -0.15 0.39
C PHE A 89 12.16 0.25 -1.02
N PHE A 90 10.85 0.45 -1.21
CA PHE A 90 10.34 0.88 -2.52
C PHE A 90 10.73 2.33 -2.82
N GLU A 91 10.52 3.25 -1.88
CA GLU A 91 10.76 4.68 -2.11
C GLU A 91 12.25 5.05 -2.27
N LYS A 92 13.17 4.24 -1.74
CA LYS A 92 14.62 4.39 -1.98
C LYS A 92 15.07 3.85 -3.34
N ASN A 93 14.34 2.88 -3.91
CA ASN A 93 14.74 2.18 -5.14
C ASN A 93 13.91 2.56 -6.37
N LEU A 94 12.87 3.38 -6.19
CA LEU A 94 12.00 3.86 -7.27
C LEU A 94 12.04 5.38 -7.34
N ARG A 95 11.79 5.94 -8.53
CA ARG A 95 11.55 7.39 -8.63
C ARG A 95 10.24 7.74 -7.91
N LYS A 96 10.20 8.91 -7.28
CA LYS A 96 8.97 9.47 -6.72
C LYS A 96 8.03 9.90 -7.85
N ASP A 97 7.15 9.00 -8.24
CA ASP A 97 6.24 9.16 -9.36
C ASP A 97 4.92 8.44 -9.06
N VAL A 98 3.83 9.18 -9.13
CA VAL A 98 2.49 8.72 -8.75
C VAL A 98 2.01 7.61 -9.68
N GLN A 99 2.22 7.77 -10.99
CA GLN A 99 1.81 6.78 -11.98
C GLN A 99 2.58 5.47 -11.81
N LEU A 100 3.90 5.57 -11.60
CA LEU A 100 4.74 4.41 -11.31
C LEU A 100 4.28 3.66 -10.05
N TYR A 101 3.99 4.38 -8.97
CA TYR A 101 3.58 3.76 -7.72
C TYR A 101 2.21 3.09 -7.85
N ASN A 102 1.26 3.75 -8.53
CA ASN A 102 -0.06 3.21 -8.84
C ASN A 102 0.04 1.91 -9.64
N GLU A 103 0.76 1.95 -10.75
CA GLU A 103 0.90 0.81 -11.64
C GLU A 103 1.64 -0.35 -10.95
N TYR A 104 2.74 -0.06 -10.26
CA TYR A 104 3.53 -1.11 -9.66
C TYR A 104 2.80 -1.80 -8.51
N HIS A 105 2.09 -1.06 -7.65
CA HIS A 105 1.22 -1.65 -6.62
C HIS A 105 0.15 -2.55 -7.27
N ALA A 106 -0.52 -2.07 -8.33
CA ALA A 106 -1.54 -2.86 -9.04
C ALA A 106 -0.97 -4.16 -9.63
N LEU A 107 0.23 -4.10 -10.22
CA LEU A 107 0.93 -5.27 -10.78
C LEU A 107 1.31 -6.27 -9.69
N ILE A 108 1.78 -5.83 -8.52
CA ILE A 108 2.08 -6.69 -7.37
C ILE A 108 0.81 -7.42 -6.90
N VAL A 109 -0.30 -6.68 -6.76
CA VAL A 109 -1.59 -7.25 -6.37
C VAL A 109 -2.06 -8.26 -7.41
N LYS A 110 -1.99 -7.94 -8.70
CA LYS A 110 -2.38 -8.84 -9.79
C LYS A 110 -1.53 -10.10 -9.79
N HIS A 111 -0.21 -9.98 -9.73
CA HIS A 111 0.72 -11.10 -9.68
C HIS A 111 0.43 -12.00 -8.47
N SER A 112 0.20 -11.40 -7.31
CA SER A 112 -0.06 -12.14 -6.07
C SER A 112 -1.44 -12.80 -6.03
N LYS A 113 -2.42 -12.28 -6.77
CA LYS A 113 -3.73 -12.91 -6.97
C LYS A 113 -3.69 -14.03 -8.00
N VAL A 114 -2.81 -13.98 -9.01
CA VAL A 114 -2.73 -15.00 -10.06
C VAL A 114 -1.78 -16.12 -9.67
N TYR A 115 -0.54 -15.78 -9.30
CA TYR A 115 0.56 -16.72 -9.07
C TYR A 115 0.97 -16.83 -7.60
N CYS A 116 1.35 -15.71 -6.96
CA CYS A 116 1.90 -15.70 -5.59
C CYS A 116 0.80 -15.66 -4.50
N LYS A 117 -0.18 -16.57 -4.62
CA LYS A 117 -1.28 -16.76 -3.67
C LYS A 117 -0.76 -17.35 -2.34
N LYS A 118 -1.62 -17.48 -1.33
CA LYS A 118 -1.24 -18.15 -0.06
C LYS A 118 -0.65 -19.54 -0.32
N MET A 119 -1.32 -20.34 -1.15
CA MET A 119 -0.77 -21.52 -1.82
C MET A 119 -0.31 -21.10 -3.23
N PRO A 120 1.00 -20.85 -3.45
CA PRO A 120 1.47 -20.28 -4.69
C PRO A 120 1.51 -21.29 -5.83
N LYS A 121 1.29 -20.83 -7.06
CA LYS A 121 1.47 -21.60 -8.30
C LYS A 121 2.86 -21.36 -8.87
N CYS A 122 3.90 -21.83 -8.16
CA CYS A 122 5.30 -21.51 -8.50
C CYS A 122 5.71 -22.02 -9.88
N SER A 123 5.23 -23.19 -10.31
CA SER A 123 5.53 -23.78 -11.62
C SER A 123 5.05 -22.93 -12.80
N GLU A 124 3.90 -22.26 -12.63
CA GLU A 124 3.26 -21.35 -13.61
C GLU A 124 3.80 -19.90 -13.51
N CYS A 125 4.60 -19.58 -12.50
CA CYS A 125 5.03 -18.21 -12.23
C CYS A 125 6.24 -17.82 -13.08
N PHE A 126 6.12 -16.71 -13.84
CA PHE A 126 7.21 -16.20 -14.67
C PHE A 126 8.42 -15.65 -13.87
N LEU A 127 8.27 -15.45 -12.56
CA LEU A 127 9.37 -15.03 -11.68
C LEU A 127 10.07 -16.21 -10.99
N LYS A 128 9.67 -17.46 -11.26
CA LYS A 128 10.09 -18.64 -10.48
C LYS A 128 11.60 -18.81 -10.39
N GLU A 129 12.33 -18.56 -11.47
CA GLU A 129 13.79 -18.73 -11.54
C GLU A 129 14.54 -17.66 -10.74
N LYS A 130 13.95 -16.48 -10.55
CA LYS A 130 14.52 -15.37 -9.77
C LYS A 130 13.92 -15.26 -8.37
N CYS A 131 13.02 -16.15 -7.99
CA CYS A 131 12.31 -16.13 -6.72
C CYS A 131 12.92 -17.14 -5.76
N LYS A 132 13.49 -16.68 -4.64
CA LYS A 132 14.09 -17.56 -3.62
C LYS A 132 13.12 -18.64 -3.13
N TRP A 133 11.85 -18.30 -2.90
CA TRP A 133 10.82 -19.28 -2.53
C TRP A 133 10.51 -20.24 -3.68
N GLY A 134 10.40 -19.73 -4.91
CA GLY A 134 10.08 -20.52 -6.09
C GLY A 134 11.10 -21.63 -6.31
N VAL A 135 12.39 -21.28 -6.34
CA VAL A 135 13.49 -22.24 -6.51
C VAL A 135 13.49 -23.34 -5.44
N ASN A 136 13.17 -23.00 -4.18
CA ASN A 136 13.22 -23.96 -3.07
C ASN A 136 11.95 -24.81 -2.89
N ASN A 137 10.85 -24.50 -3.61
CA ASN A 137 9.54 -25.15 -3.42
C ASN A 137 8.92 -25.58 -4.75
N LEU A 138 9.75 -25.77 -5.78
CA LEU A 138 9.39 -26.40 -7.04
C LEU A 138 9.66 -27.90 -6.99
#